data_AF-A0A7S4A1R2-F1
#
_entry.id   AF-A0A7S4A1R2-F1
#
_cell.length_a   1.000
_cell.length_b   1.000
_cell.length_c   1.000
_cell.angle_alpha   90.00
_cell.angle_beta   90.00
_cell.angle_gamma   90.00
#
_symmetry.space_group_name_H-M   'P 1'
#
loop_
_entity.id
_entity.type
_entity.pdbx_description
1 polymer ?
#
loop_
_entity_poly.entity_id
_entity_poly.type
_entity_poly.pdbx_seq_one_letter_code
_entity_poly.pdbx_strand_id
1 'polypeptide(L)'
;SNVHWDECPGECAAIGGTFACIDDESQNGQALAAFGGSCPDGADDCGAWIAVNDKASEGNWICTADGSTQTYQPWSAIGSEPNGGSGENCANMWGPNSGRNDGAWNDYGCTGARMPCICRGGGGGSSEDLFVAGPSGGNYYDATAYCSSIGASIATIYSATENELARQACGGSSCWIGLEEVGGDASTPKESQTWQWVDDSEVTYACNIASVGSRQLVLSDFNPDGAELRFRAQDVNDGRSLEGWTLYDFEGHVVAWLTLGDSDQYTTHMCLNSVVSQDKNAGGPCMAFVGHRDTHSRLESTDWVTVVFSSS
;
A
#
# COMPACT_ATOMS: atom_id res chain seq x y z
N SER A 1 16.19 14.43 -14.81
CA SER A 1 17.65 14.50 -15.02
C SER A 1 18.33 13.66 -13.96
N ASN A 2 19.50 13.08 -14.24
CA ASN A 2 20.29 12.38 -13.21
C ASN A 2 21.31 13.36 -12.62
N VAL A 3 21.16 13.67 -11.34
CA VAL A 3 21.91 14.73 -10.66
C VAL A 3 22.34 14.30 -9.26
N HIS A 4 23.19 15.08 -8.61
CA HIS A 4 23.48 14.89 -7.19
C HIS A 4 22.33 15.41 -6.34
N TRP A 5 22.26 14.97 -5.08
CA TRP A 5 21.13 15.26 -4.19
C TRP A 5 20.87 16.77 -4.03
N ASP A 6 21.93 17.58 -3.88
CA ASP A 6 21.81 19.03 -3.68
C ASP A 6 21.30 19.80 -4.92
N GLU A 7 21.29 19.16 -6.09
CA GLU A 7 20.78 19.74 -7.34
C GLU A 7 19.27 19.51 -7.49
N CYS A 8 18.69 18.54 -6.77
CA CYS A 8 17.28 18.17 -6.88
C CYS A 8 16.27 19.30 -6.64
N PRO A 9 16.47 20.24 -5.68
CA PRO A 9 15.58 21.40 -5.56
C PRO A 9 15.44 22.20 -6.85
N GLY A 10 16.54 22.39 -7.58
CA GLY A 10 16.55 23.12 -8.85
C GLY A 10 15.89 22.34 -9.97
N GLU A 11 16.17 21.04 -10.07
CA GLU A 11 15.54 20.15 -11.07
C GLU A 11 14.02 20.08 -10.90
N CYS A 12 13.55 19.90 -9.66
CA CYS A 12 12.12 19.88 -9.37
C CYS A 12 11.47 21.24 -9.64
N ALA A 13 12.12 22.34 -9.28
CA ALA A 13 11.61 23.68 -9.57
C ALA A 13 11.52 23.98 -11.08
N ALA A 14 12.48 23.47 -11.88
CA ALA A 14 12.51 23.68 -13.32
C ALA A 14 11.30 23.08 -14.05
N ILE A 15 10.68 22.05 -13.48
CA ILE A 15 9.47 21.41 -13.99
C ILE A 15 8.19 21.93 -13.33
N GLY A 16 8.28 22.91 -12.41
CA GLY A 16 7.14 23.47 -11.68
C GLY A 16 6.72 22.66 -10.44
N GLY A 17 7.61 21.79 -9.95
CA GLY A 17 7.42 20.99 -8.75
C GLY A 17 8.31 21.43 -7.59
N THR A 18 8.32 20.61 -6.54
CA THR A 18 9.15 20.79 -5.35
C THR A 18 9.87 19.50 -5.00
N PHE A 19 11.12 19.57 -4.56
CA PHE A 19 11.83 18.39 -4.07
C PHE A 19 11.16 17.88 -2.78
N ALA A 20 10.66 16.65 -2.81
CA ALA A 20 9.63 16.20 -1.88
C ALA A 20 10.13 15.20 -0.86
N CYS A 21 9.60 15.32 0.35
CA CYS A 21 9.70 14.30 1.39
C CYS A 21 8.57 13.28 1.21
N ILE A 22 8.75 12.12 1.85
CA ILE A 22 7.79 11.02 1.83
C ILE A 22 7.42 10.76 3.28
N ASP A 23 6.20 11.09 3.66
CA ASP A 23 5.75 11.10 5.06
C ASP A 23 5.00 9.82 5.47
N ASP A 24 4.63 8.99 4.50
CA ASP A 24 3.85 7.78 4.70
C ASP A 24 4.07 6.74 3.58
N GLU A 25 3.54 5.54 3.82
CA GLU A 25 3.63 4.41 2.88
C GLU A 25 2.93 4.68 1.54
N SER A 26 1.86 5.49 1.52
CA SER A 26 1.16 5.82 0.28
C SER A 26 2.03 6.69 -0.62
N GLN A 27 2.64 7.73 -0.06
CA GLN A 27 3.60 8.59 -0.76
C GLN A 27 4.82 7.80 -1.24
N ASN A 28 5.29 6.83 -0.44
CA ASN A 28 6.39 5.94 -0.82
C ASN A 28 6.03 5.10 -2.05
N GLY A 29 4.82 4.56 -2.08
CA GLY A 29 4.29 3.85 -3.24
C GLY A 29 4.14 4.74 -4.48
N GLN A 30 3.71 6.00 -4.32
CA GLN A 30 3.63 6.95 -5.45
C GLN A 30 5.02 7.26 -6.03
N ALA A 31 6.01 7.47 -5.16
CA ALA A 31 7.39 7.71 -5.58
C ALA A 31 7.98 6.48 -6.31
N LEU A 32 7.69 5.27 -5.84
CA LEU A 32 8.11 4.03 -6.51
C LEU A 32 7.40 3.85 -7.87
N ALA A 33 6.10 4.14 -7.95
CA ALA A 33 5.35 4.06 -9.20
C ALA A 33 5.89 5.03 -10.27
N ALA A 34 6.44 6.17 -9.85
CA ALA A 34 7.04 7.15 -10.77
C ALA A 34 8.27 6.63 -11.54
N PHE A 35 8.86 5.50 -11.14
CA PHE A 35 9.88 4.82 -11.94
C PHE A 35 9.30 4.15 -13.20
N GLY A 36 7.99 3.89 -13.27
CA GLY A 36 7.37 3.23 -14.43
C GLY A 36 7.89 1.81 -14.67
N GLY A 37 8.21 1.09 -13.59
CA GLY A 37 8.67 -0.31 -13.64
C GLY A 37 10.13 -0.50 -14.05
N SER A 38 10.88 0.56 -14.33
CA SER A 38 12.29 0.48 -14.71
C SER A 38 13.10 1.66 -14.18
N CYS A 39 14.41 1.48 -13.98
CA CYS A 39 15.25 2.59 -13.58
C CYS A 39 15.59 3.51 -14.76
N PRO A 40 15.57 4.85 -14.58
CA PRO A 40 15.87 5.78 -15.66
C PRO A 40 17.26 5.57 -16.27
N ASP A 41 17.34 5.66 -17.60
CA ASP A 41 18.59 5.52 -18.33
C ASP A 41 19.66 6.51 -17.87
N GLY A 42 20.89 6.02 -17.75
CA GLY A 42 22.07 6.83 -17.43
C GLY A 42 22.15 7.30 -15.99
N ALA A 43 21.39 6.72 -15.06
CA ALA A 43 21.62 6.88 -13.63
C ALA A 43 22.82 6.02 -13.21
N ASP A 44 23.61 6.50 -12.25
CA ASP A 44 24.76 5.74 -11.73
C ASP A 44 24.31 4.53 -10.90
N ASP A 45 23.15 4.67 -10.25
CA ASP A 45 22.48 3.62 -9.48
C ASP A 45 20.97 3.62 -9.75
N CYS A 46 20.36 2.46 -9.52
CA CYS A 46 18.93 2.23 -9.74
C CYS A 46 18.12 2.72 -8.53
N GLY A 47 17.95 4.05 -8.45
CA GLY A 47 17.21 4.70 -7.37
C GLY A 47 16.87 6.14 -7.70
N ALA A 48 16.26 6.84 -6.73
CA ALA A 48 15.93 8.25 -6.85
C ALA A 48 16.17 8.99 -5.53
N TRP A 49 16.67 10.21 -5.62
CA TRP A 49 16.84 11.08 -4.48
C TRP A 49 15.49 11.52 -3.91
N ILE A 50 15.38 11.54 -2.58
CA ILE A 50 14.24 12.07 -1.83
C ILE A 50 14.71 13.19 -0.91
N ALA A 51 13.84 14.13 -0.55
CA ALA A 51 14.25 15.35 0.16
C ALA A 51 14.52 15.13 1.67
N VAL A 52 15.09 13.99 2.04
CA VAL A 52 15.39 13.60 3.42
C VAL A 52 16.92 13.56 3.62
N ASN A 53 17.40 14.18 4.71
CA ASN A 53 18.82 14.26 5.04
C ASN A 53 19.04 14.36 6.56
N ASP A 54 20.22 14.02 7.05
CA ASP A 54 20.63 14.21 8.45
C ASP A 54 21.94 15.02 8.57
N LYS A 55 22.32 15.76 7.53
CA LYS A 55 23.55 16.57 7.42
C LYS A 55 23.84 17.45 8.64
N ALA A 56 22.79 17.96 9.27
CA ALA A 56 22.90 18.86 10.41
C ALA A 56 23.25 18.13 11.73
N SER A 57 22.80 16.89 11.87
CA SER A 57 22.98 16.08 13.06
C SER A 57 22.80 14.61 12.72
N GLU A 58 23.91 13.86 12.78
CA GLU A 58 23.97 12.40 12.60
C GLU A 58 22.79 11.67 13.26
N GLY A 59 22.09 10.84 12.46
CA GLY A 59 20.96 10.03 12.91
C GLY A 59 19.66 10.79 13.16
N ASN A 60 19.66 12.13 13.01
CA ASN A 60 18.45 12.95 13.07
C ASN A 60 18.01 13.37 11.67
N TRP A 61 17.36 12.43 10.99
CA TRP A 61 16.80 12.61 9.66
C TRP A 61 15.65 13.63 9.66
N ILE A 62 15.75 14.63 8.78
CA ILE A 62 14.77 15.69 8.60
C ILE A 62 14.27 15.75 7.16
N CYS A 63 13.05 16.24 7.00
CA CYS A 63 12.54 16.69 5.73
C CYS A 63 13.17 18.05 5.37
N THR A 64 13.82 18.15 4.22
CA THR A 64 14.52 19.37 3.77
C THR A 64 13.53 20.45 3.33
N ALA A 65 12.32 20.05 2.92
CA ALA A 65 11.32 20.98 2.41
C ALA A 65 10.76 21.91 3.51
N ASP A 66 10.61 21.41 4.74
CA ASP A 66 10.01 22.17 5.85
C ASP A 66 10.81 22.13 7.17
N GLY A 67 11.87 21.32 7.24
CA GLY A 67 12.71 21.16 8.43
C GLY A 67 12.11 20.26 9.51
N SER A 68 11.01 19.57 9.24
CA SER A 68 10.38 18.66 10.19
C SER A 68 11.21 17.38 10.40
N THR A 69 11.06 16.75 11.57
CA THR A 69 11.66 15.44 11.82
C THR A 69 10.98 14.39 10.95
N GLN A 70 11.77 13.62 10.21
CA GLN A 70 11.26 12.56 9.36
C GLN A 70 10.82 11.38 10.23
N THR A 71 9.53 11.03 10.23
CA THR A 71 9.01 9.91 11.05
C THR A 71 8.84 8.61 10.27
N TYR A 72 8.50 8.71 8.99
CA TYR A 72 8.42 7.57 8.10
C TYR A 72 9.79 7.32 7.46
N GLN A 73 10.38 6.16 7.72
CA GLN A 73 11.75 5.84 7.31
C GLN A 73 11.87 4.34 6.99
N PRO A 74 11.35 3.86 5.84
CA PRO A 74 11.39 2.45 5.45
C PRO A 74 12.79 2.04 4.94
N TRP A 75 13.80 2.18 5.80
CA TRP A 75 15.18 1.85 5.49
C TRP A 75 15.33 0.39 5.03
N SER A 76 16.21 0.16 4.07
CA SER A 76 16.49 -1.17 3.55
C SER A 76 17.07 -2.07 4.64
N ALA A 77 16.37 -3.16 4.93
CA ALA A 77 16.91 -4.23 5.75
C ALA A 77 18.12 -4.92 5.09
N ILE A 78 18.19 -4.89 3.75
CA ILE A 78 19.34 -5.38 2.99
C ILE A 78 20.42 -4.30 3.03
N GLY A 79 21.49 -4.55 3.79
CA GLY A 79 22.55 -3.57 4.06
C GLY A 79 22.49 -2.99 5.47
N SER A 80 21.38 -3.20 6.20
CA SER A 80 21.15 -2.65 7.55
C SER A 80 21.18 -1.11 7.56
N GLU A 81 20.41 -0.50 6.66
CA GLU A 81 20.36 0.96 6.52
C GLU A 81 19.61 1.64 7.71
N PRO A 82 19.93 2.90 8.03
CA PRO A 82 21.04 3.67 7.49
C PRO A 82 22.38 3.23 8.10
N ASN A 83 23.44 3.10 7.30
CA ASN A 83 24.71 2.50 7.74
C ASN A 83 25.98 3.33 7.48
N GLY A 84 25.89 4.45 6.77
CA GLY A 84 27.04 5.24 6.33
C GLY A 84 27.54 6.25 7.36
N GLY A 85 26.78 6.46 8.43
CA GLY A 85 27.09 7.43 9.49
C GLY A 85 27.32 8.83 8.91
N SER A 86 28.30 9.56 9.47
CA SER A 86 28.57 10.93 9.02
C SER A 86 29.10 11.05 7.58
N GLY A 87 29.33 9.94 6.88
CA GLY A 87 29.75 9.90 5.48
C GLY A 87 28.59 9.99 4.49
N GLU A 88 27.40 9.53 4.86
CA GLU A 88 26.26 9.35 3.96
C GLU A 88 25.03 10.00 4.56
N ASN A 89 24.80 11.26 4.18
CA ASN A 89 23.86 12.11 4.90
C ASN A 89 22.63 12.48 4.06
N CYS A 90 22.40 11.78 2.94
CA CYS A 90 21.33 12.05 1.98
C CYS A 90 20.58 10.78 1.65
N ALA A 91 19.26 10.81 1.76
CA ALA A 91 18.46 9.62 1.50
C ALA A 91 18.12 9.46 0.02
N ASN A 92 18.20 8.23 -0.49
CA ASN A 92 17.59 7.80 -1.74
C ASN A 92 16.59 6.67 -1.49
N MET A 93 15.65 6.53 -2.41
CA MET A 93 14.79 5.36 -2.56
C MET A 93 15.39 4.40 -3.60
N TRP A 94 15.35 3.09 -3.34
CA TRP A 94 15.67 2.07 -4.32
C TRP A 94 14.55 1.87 -5.33
N GLY A 95 14.91 1.88 -6.61
CA GLY A 95 13.99 1.62 -7.72
C GLY A 95 13.88 0.13 -8.07
N PRO A 96 13.01 -0.21 -9.04
CA PRO A 96 12.78 -1.58 -9.47
C PRO A 96 14.03 -2.25 -10.03
N ASN A 97 14.28 -3.51 -9.64
CA ASN A 97 15.43 -4.31 -10.09
C ASN A 97 16.81 -3.80 -9.63
N SER A 98 16.85 -2.98 -8.58
CA SER A 98 18.10 -2.51 -7.94
C SER A 98 18.87 -3.60 -7.19
N GLY A 99 18.30 -4.81 -7.05
CA GLY A 99 18.82 -5.84 -6.16
C GLY A 99 18.65 -5.50 -4.68
N ARG A 100 17.75 -4.57 -4.38
CA ARG A 100 17.26 -4.22 -3.04
C ARG A 100 15.73 -4.37 -3.02
N ASN A 101 15.14 -4.15 -1.84
CA ASN A 101 13.68 -4.10 -1.75
C ASN A 101 13.19 -2.82 -2.42
N ASP A 102 12.33 -2.96 -3.42
CA ASP A 102 11.76 -1.81 -4.14
C ASP A 102 11.06 -0.85 -3.17
N GLY A 103 11.34 0.45 -3.31
CA GLY A 103 10.79 1.49 -2.44
C GLY A 103 11.45 1.61 -1.07
N ALA A 104 12.39 0.73 -0.70
CA ALA A 104 13.15 0.86 0.54
C ALA A 104 14.20 1.98 0.43
N TRP A 105 14.54 2.60 1.56
CA TRP A 105 15.46 3.74 1.59
C TRP A 105 16.88 3.34 1.90
N ASN A 106 17.81 4.21 1.54
CA ASN A 106 19.23 4.09 1.78
C ASN A 106 19.83 5.47 2.05
N ASP A 107 20.74 5.55 3.02
CA ASP A 107 21.58 6.72 3.19
C ASP A 107 22.76 6.63 2.23
N TYR A 108 23.02 7.71 1.50
CA TYR A 108 24.04 7.76 0.46
C TYR A 108 24.85 9.04 0.61
N GLY A 109 26.11 9.00 0.20
CA GLY A 109 26.88 10.22 -0.03
C GLY A 109 26.14 11.17 -0.98
N CYS A 110 25.89 12.41 -0.54
CA CYS A 110 25.06 13.39 -1.28
C CYS A 110 25.55 13.72 -2.70
N THR A 111 26.84 13.48 -2.97
CA THR A 111 27.49 13.64 -4.28
C THR A 111 28.06 12.32 -4.81
N GLY A 112 27.67 11.19 -4.23
CA GLY A 112 28.24 9.87 -4.53
C GLY A 112 27.69 9.24 -5.81
N ALA A 113 26.51 9.64 -6.24
CA ALA A 113 25.84 9.14 -7.44
C ALA A 113 25.01 10.24 -8.12
N ARG A 114 24.77 10.06 -9.42
CA ARG A 114 23.81 10.82 -10.20
C ARG A 114 22.56 9.99 -10.42
N MET A 115 21.45 10.42 -9.82
CA MET A 115 20.16 9.74 -9.86
C MET A 115 19.04 10.75 -10.17
N PRO A 116 17.89 10.30 -10.66
CA PRO A 116 16.69 11.12 -10.74
C PRO A 116 16.26 11.63 -9.35
N CYS A 117 15.43 12.68 -9.33
CA CYS A 117 14.88 13.25 -8.11
C CYS A 117 13.37 12.95 -8.03
N ILE A 118 12.89 12.57 -6.86
CA ILE A 118 11.45 12.53 -6.60
C ILE A 118 10.96 13.96 -6.36
N CYS A 119 10.13 14.44 -7.29
CA CYS A 119 9.51 15.76 -7.22
C CYS A 119 8.02 15.62 -6.91
N ARG A 120 7.51 16.45 -6.01
CA ARG A 120 6.07 16.64 -5.81
C ARG A 120 5.60 17.72 -6.78
N GLY A 121 4.71 17.33 -7.67
CA GLY A 121 4.27 18.17 -8.78
C GLY A 121 5.36 18.39 -9.83
N GLY A 122 4.99 19.11 -10.88
CA GLY A 122 5.92 19.51 -11.93
C GLY A 122 6.01 18.52 -13.10
N GLY A 123 5.02 18.58 -13.97
CA GLY A 123 5.08 18.07 -15.33
C GLY A 123 4.27 19.04 -16.18
N GLY A 124 4.75 19.37 -17.38
CA GLY A 124 4.08 20.27 -18.33
C GLY A 124 2.75 19.74 -18.91
N GLY A 125 2.08 18.84 -18.21
CA GLY A 125 0.67 18.53 -18.34
C GLY A 125 0.05 18.73 -16.96
N SER A 126 -0.98 19.57 -16.88
CA SER A 126 -1.72 19.93 -15.68
C SER A 126 -1.71 18.83 -14.61
N SER A 127 -1.02 19.12 -13.50
CA SER A 127 -1.02 18.34 -12.26
C SER A 127 -2.35 18.47 -11.50
N GLU A 128 -3.46 18.28 -12.19
CA GLU A 128 -4.72 17.94 -11.53
C GLU A 128 -5.01 16.49 -11.89
N ASP A 129 -4.70 15.64 -10.91
CA ASP A 129 -5.02 14.22 -10.78
C ASP A 129 -4.51 13.27 -11.87
N LEU A 130 -3.64 12.33 -11.46
CA LEU A 130 -3.23 11.17 -12.26
C LEU A 130 -4.44 10.39 -12.82
N PHE A 131 -5.60 10.49 -12.16
CA PHE A 131 -6.87 9.92 -12.58
C PHE A 131 -7.98 10.97 -12.55
N VAL A 132 -8.83 10.99 -13.56
CA VAL A 132 -10.00 11.88 -13.64
C VAL A 132 -11.26 11.07 -13.94
N ALA A 133 -12.35 11.38 -13.24
CA ALA A 133 -13.65 10.79 -13.53
C ALA A 133 -14.39 11.61 -14.59
N GLY A 134 -15.11 10.91 -15.48
CA GLY A 134 -16.00 11.55 -16.44
C GLY A 134 -17.16 12.29 -15.77
N PRO A 135 -17.66 13.38 -16.38
CA PRO A 135 -18.69 14.24 -15.78
C PRO A 135 -20.08 13.57 -15.74
N SER A 136 -20.27 12.48 -16.47
CA SER A 136 -21.55 11.77 -16.59
C SER A 136 -21.34 10.27 -16.73
N GLY A 137 -22.23 9.48 -16.12
CA GLY A 137 -22.25 8.04 -16.30
C GLY A 137 -22.65 7.62 -17.72
N GLY A 138 -22.06 6.52 -18.19
CA GLY A 138 -22.29 5.94 -19.51
C GLY A 138 -21.85 4.48 -19.55
N ASN A 139 -21.88 3.88 -20.74
CA ASN A 139 -21.31 2.54 -20.94
C ASN A 139 -19.76 2.62 -21.05
N TYR A 140 -19.12 1.45 -21.12
CA TYR A 140 -17.66 1.35 -21.24
C TYR A 140 -17.09 2.19 -22.40
N TYR A 141 -17.72 2.13 -23.58
CA TYR A 141 -17.28 2.87 -24.76
C TYR A 141 -17.43 4.39 -24.58
N ASP A 142 -18.47 4.84 -23.88
CA ASP A 142 -18.65 6.27 -23.56
C ASP A 142 -17.52 6.75 -22.64
N ALA A 143 -17.11 5.93 -21.66
CA ALA A 143 -16.01 6.25 -20.76
C ALA A 143 -14.66 6.32 -21.51
N THR A 144 -14.36 5.33 -22.34
CA THR A 144 -13.14 5.32 -23.17
C THR A 144 -13.11 6.52 -24.12
N ALA A 145 -14.23 6.82 -24.78
CA ALA A 145 -14.34 7.99 -25.67
C ALA A 145 -14.17 9.32 -24.92
N TYR A 146 -14.70 9.44 -23.71
CA TYR A 146 -14.51 10.62 -22.87
C TYR A 146 -13.03 10.80 -22.51
N CYS A 147 -12.35 9.76 -22.00
CA CYS A 147 -10.93 9.83 -21.68
C CYS A 147 -10.11 10.27 -22.89
N SER A 148 -10.37 9.69 -24.06
CA SER A 148 -9.73 10.13 -25.32
C SER A 148 -10.03 11.58 -25.67
N SER A 149 -11.24 12.07 -25.41
CA SER A 149 -11.65 13.45 -25.76
C SER A 149 -10.89 14.53 -24.97
N ILE A 150 -10.37 14.19 -23.79
CA ILE A 150 -9.57 15.08 -22.95
C ILE A 150 -8.06 14.84 -23.10
N GLY A 151 -7.66 14.00 -24.07
CA GLY A 151 -6.25 13.65 -24.29
C GLY A 151 -5.68 12.64 -23.29
N ALA A 152 -6.54 11.90 -22.58
CA ALA A 152 -6.18 10.82 -21.66
C ALA A 152 -6.55 9.44 -22.25
N SER A 153 -6.20 8.38 -21.53
CA SER A 153 -6.65 7.01 -21.78
C SER A 153 -7.52 6.52 -20.64
N ILE A 154 -8.37 5.52 -20.88
CA ILE A 154 -9.10 4.87 -19.78
C ILE A 154 -8.10 4.26 -18.80
N ALA A 155 -8.37 4.41 -17.50
CA ALA A 155 -7.42 4.14 -16.44
C ALA A 155 -6.97 2.67 -16.38
N THR A 156 -5.67 2.42 -16.42
CA THR A 156 -5.05 1.16 -16.00
C THR A 156 -4.54 1.29 -14.56
N ILE A 157 -4.45 0.18 -13.83
CA ILE A 157 -4.14 0.20 -12.39
C ILE A 157 -3.15 -0.93 -12.06
N TYR A 158 -1.94 -0.56 -11.66
CA TYR A 158 -0.83 -1.48 -11.37
C TYR A 158 -0.48 -1.56 -9.88
N SER A 159 -1.13 -0.77 -9.03
CA SER A 159 -0.86 -0.76 -7.60
C SER A 159 -2.09 -0.39 -6.77
N ALA A 160 -2.05 -0.75 -5.48
CA ALA A 160 -3.07 -0.33 -4.52
C ALA A 160 -3.15 1.21 -4.37
N THR A 161 -2.03 1.90 -4.58
CA THR A 161 -1.95 3.36 -4.56
C THR A 161 -2.66 3.99 -5.76
N GLU A 162 -2.41 3.50 -6.97
CA GLU A 162 -3.14 3.93 -8.17
C GLU A 162 -4.64 3.65 -8.04
N ASN A 163 -5.00 2.50 -7.47
CA ASN A 163 -6.38 2.14 -7.21
C ASN A 163 -7.07 3.13 -6.26
N GLU A 164 -6.40 3.56 -5.19
CA GLU A 164 -6.94 4.55 -4.26
C GLU A 164 -7.07 5.94 -4.89
N LEU A 165 -6.11 6.36 -5.72
CA LEU A 165 -6.20 7.61 -6.49
C LEU A 165 -7.36 7.57 -7.49
N ALA A 166 -7.53 6.47 -8.22
CA ALA A 166 -8.65 6.25 -9.13
C ALA A 166 -10.00 6.24 -8.37
N ARG A 167 -10.06 5.62 -7.18
CA ARG A 167 -11.24 5.61 -6.31
C ARG A 167 -11.59 7.02 -5.81
N GLN A 168 -10.60 7.81 -5.41
CA GLN A 168 -10.81 9.20 -4.99
C GLN A 168 -11.33 10.06 -6.13
N ALA A 169 -10.75 9.95 -7.32
CA ALA A 169 -11.22 10.62 -8.53
C ALA A 169 -12.65 10.21 -8.89
N CYS A 170 -12.99 8.93 -8.76
CA CYS A 170 -14.33 8.39 -9.01
C CYS A 170 -15.38 8.86 -7.99
N GLY A 171 -14.96 9.17 -6.76
CA GLY A 171 -15.82 9.59 -5.67
C GLY A 171 -16.70 8.45 -5.13
N GLY A 172 -17.99 8.73 -4.90
CA GLY A 172 -18.95 7.78 -4.33
C GLY A 172 -19.66 6.89 -5.36
N SER A 173 -19.33 6.99 -6.64
CA SER A 173 -19.95 6.26 -7.74
C SER A 173 -19.08 5.06 -8.17
N SER A 174 -19.59 4.22 -9.07
CA SER A 174 -18.77 3.24 -9.81
C SER A 174 -18.26 3.86 -11.10
N CYS A 175 -16.98 3.62 -11.42
CA CYS A 175 -16.34 4.08 -12.66
C CYS A 175 -15.84 2.90 -13.49
N TRP A 176 -15.86 3.06 -14.81
CA TRP A 176 -15.19 2.13 -15.72
C TRP A 176 -13.68 2.31 -15.64
N ILE A 177 -12.95 1.21 -15.67
CA ILE A 177 -11.48 1.14 -15.77
C ILE A 177 -11.10 0.29 -16.99
N GLY A 178 -9.86 0.40 -17.45
CA GLY A 178 -9.36 -0.21 -18.69
C GLY A 178 -9.09 -1.71 -18.63
N LEU A 179 -9.77 -2.48 -17.78
CA LEU A 179 -9.61 -3.93 -17.70
C LEU A 179 -10.65 -4.61 -18.59
N GLU A 180 -10.19 -5.40 -19.57
CA GLU A 180 -11.05 -6.05 -20.57
C GLU A 180 -10.88 -7.57 -20.58
N GLU A 181 -11.97 -8.31 -20.84
CA GLU A 181 -11.93 -9.75 -21.07
C GLU A 181 -11.49 -10.01 -22.52
N VAL A 182 -10.42 -10.79 -22.69
CA VAL A 182 -9.87 -11.14 -24.00
C VAL A 182 -10.26 -12.55 -24.38
N GLY A 183 -10.93 -12.69 -25.52
CA GLY A 183 -11.30 -14.00 -26.08
C GLY A 183 -12.54 -14.65 -25.47
N GLY A 184 -13.27 -13.94 -24.60
CA GLY A 184 -14.53 -14.38 -24.03
C GLY A 184 -15.61 -13.30 -24.02
N ASP A 185 -16.74 -13.60 -23.40
CA ASP A 185 -17.89 -12.69 -23.23
C ASP A 185 -18.60 -12.89 -21.88
N ALA A 186 -19.74 -12.21 -21.69
CA ALA A 186 -20.52 -12.29 -20.45
C ALA A 186 -20.99 -13.70 -20.04
N SER A 187 -20.87 -14.70 -20.92
CA SER A 187 -21.19 -16.10 -20.66
C SER A 187 -19.96 -16.97 -20.35
N THR A 188 -18.74 -16.46 -20.49
CA THR A 188 -17.52 -17.18 -20.13
C THR A 188 -17.51 -17.50 -18.64
N PRO A 189 -17.36 -18.79 -18.24
CA PRO A 189 -17.21 -19.16 -16.84
C PRO A 189 -16.01 -18.43 -16.21
N LYS A 190 -16.14 -18.00 -14.96
CA LYS A 190 -15.12 -17.19 -14.26
C LYS A 190 -13.72 -17.81 -14.36
N GLU A 191 -13.62 -19.12 -14.21
CA GLU A 191 -12.37 -19.90 -14.28
C GLU A 191 -11.73 -19.93 -15.68
N SER A 192 -12.46 -19.53 -16.71
CA SER A 192 -12.03 -19.51 -18.11
C SER A 192 -11.85 -18.10 -18.65
N GLN A 193 -12.12 -17.07 -17.84
CA GLN A 193 -11.95 -15.67 -18.23
C GLN A 193 -10.46 -15.31 -18.26
N THR A 194 -10.05 -14.64 -19.33
CA THR A 194 -8.72 -14.04 -19.44
C THR A 194 -8.89 -12.53 -19.46
N TRP A 195 -8.22 -11.81 -18.55
CA TRP A 195 -8.32 -10.36 -18.45
C TRP A 195 -7.00 -9.70 -18.84
N GLN A 196 -7.07 -8.56 -19.52
CA GLN A 196 -5.91 -7.79 -19.97
C GLN A 196 -6.21 -6.29 -19.83
N TRP A 197 -5.18 -5.48 -19.59
CA TRP A 197 -5.30 -4.02 -19.66
C TRP A 197 -5.33 -3.55 -21.12
N VAL A 198 -6.07 -2.47 -21.38
CA VAL A 198 -6.19 -1.85 -22.73
C VAL A 198 -4.87 -1.38 -23.36
N ASP A 199 -3.79 -1.30 -22.59
CA ASP A 199 -2.45 -0.92 -23.05
C ASP A 199 -1.53 -2.12 -23.34
N ASP A 200 -2.13 -3.31 -23.43
CA ASP A 200 -1.49 -4.60 -23.63
C ASP A 200 -0.61 -5.11 -22.47
N SER A 201 -0.55 -4.38 -21.36
CA SER A 201 0.23 -4.82 -20.18
C SER A 201 -0.42 -6.02 -19.47
N GLU A 202 0.43 -6.82 -18.80
CA GLU A 202 -0.03 -7.92 -17.97
C GLU A 202 -0.79 -7.41 -16.73
N VAL A 203 -1.83 -8.14 -16.32
CA VAL A 203 -2.57 -7.85 -15.08
C VAL A 203 -1.74 -8.36 -13.89
N THR A 204 -0.77 -7.56 -13.45
CA THR A 204 0.10 -7.84 -12.30
C THR A 204 -0.55 -7.45 -10.96
N TYR A 205 -1.58 -6.60 -11.01
CA TYR A 205 -2.39 -6.19 -9.88
C TYR A 205 -3.88 -6.39 -10.20
N ALA A 206 -4.57 -7.25 -9.44
CA ALA A 206 -6.01 -7.46 -9.54
C ALA A 206 -6.67 -7.15 -8.18
N CYS A 207 -7.31 -5.99 -8.10
CA CYS A 207 -7.99 -5.55 -6.88
C CYS A 207 -9.28 -6.33 -6.66
N ASN A 208 -9.27 -7.35 -5.80
CA ASN A 208 -10.49 -7.92 -5.23
C ASN A 208 -10.77 -7.27 -3.86
N ILE A 209 -10.86 -5.94 -3.80
CA ILE A 209 -11.15 -5.21 -2.56
C ILE A 209 -12.62 -4.80 -2.55
N ALA A 210 -13.43 -5.49 -1.75
CA ALA A 210 -14.65 -4.91 -1.22
C ALA A 210 -14.27 -3.94 -0.09
N SER A 211 -14.29 -2.64 -0.34
CA SER A 211 -14.13 -1.62 0.70
C SER A 211 -15.38 -1.60 1.60
N VAL A 212 -15.25 -1.94 2.88
CA VAL A 212 -16.31 -1.70 3.89
C VAL A 212 -15.70 -1.03 5.11
N GLY A 213 -15.47 0.29 5.05
CA GLY A 213 -15.02 1.07 6.21
C GLY A 213 -13.68 0.59 6.80
N SER A 214 -13.56 0.57 8.14
CA SER A 214 -12.35 0.23 8.94
C SER A 214 -11.78 -1.20 8.77
N ARG A 215 -12.09 -1.89 7.67
CA ARG A 215 -11.86 -3.31 7.45
C ARG A 215 -11.14 -3.52 6.12
N GLN A 216 -10.08 -4.34 6.13
CA GLN A 216 -9.36 -4.74 4.92
C GLN A 216 -9.28 -6.26 4.85
N LEU A 217 -9.82 -6.83 3.76
CA LEU A 217 -9.51 -8.19 3.36
C LEU A 217 -8.27 -8.11 2.46
N VAL A 218 -7.18 -8.75 2.89
CA VAL A 218 -5.90 -8.70 2.17
C VAL A 218 -5.58 -10.10 1.68
N LEU A 219 -5.35 -10.24 0.38
CA LEU A 219 -4.64 -11.38 -0.16
C LEU A 219 -3.18 -10.94 -0.28
N SER A 220 -2.30 -11.56 0.49
CA SER A 220 -0.88 -11.20 0.53
C SER A 220 -0.05 -12.22 -0.26
N ASP A 221 1.01 -11.74 -0.91
CA ASP A 221 2.00 -12.61 -1.57
C ASP A 221 2.71 -13.59 -0.60
N PHE A 222 2.64 -13.33 0.71
CA PHE A 222 3.17 -14.20 1.77
C PHE A 222 2.31 -15.46 2.05
N ASN A 223 1.08 -15.52 1.51
CA ASN A 223 0.17 -16.64 1.69
C ASN A 223 -0.63 -16.89 0.39
N PRO A 224 0.04 -17.38 -0.67
CA PRO A 224 -0.51 -17.45 -2.02
C PRO A 224 -1.74 -18.37 -2.14
N ASP A 225 -1.90 -19.32 -1.22
CA ASP A 225 -3.02 -20.28 -1.19
C ASP A 225 -4.02 -19.99 -0.06
N GLY A 226 -3.86 -18.90 0.68
CA GLY A 226 -4.67 -18.59 1.84
C GLY A 226 -5.22 -17.16 1.85
N ALA A 227 -5.92 -16.80 2.93
CA ALA A 227 -6.55 -15.49 3.09
C ALA A 227 -6.03 -14.79 4.33
N GLU A 228 -5.83 -13.46 4.27
CA GLU A 228 -5.58 -12.64 5.46
C GLU A 228 -6.80 -11.75 5.76
N LEU A 229 -7.23 -11.75 7.02
CA LEU A 229 -8.20 -10.82 7.54
C LEU A 229 -7.49 -9.81 8.45
N ARG A 230 -7.53 -8.52 8.09
CA ARG A 230 -6.96 -7.44 8.89
C ARG A 230 -8.04 -6.51 9.44
N PHE A 231 -7.97 -6.24 10.74
CA PHE A 231 -8.93 -5.38 11.44
C PHE A 231 -8.28 -4.65 12.62
N ARG A 232 -8.85 -3.52 13.06
CA ARG A 232 -8.41 -2.88 14.31
C ARG A 232 -8.99 -3.63 15.50
N ALA A 233 -8.25 -3.70 16.60
CA ALA A 233 -8.69 -4.40 17.81
C ALA A 233 -10.04 -3.88 18.33
N GLN A 234 -10.33 -2.58 18.20
CA GLN A 234 -11.63 -2.00 18.55
C GLN A 234 -12.82 -2.50 17.73
N ASP A 235 -12.57 -3.04 16.54
CA ASP A 235 -13.64 -3.49 15.64
C ASP A 235 -14.21 -4.86 16.07
N VAL A 236 -13.50 -5.59 16.96
CA VAL A 236 -13.93 -6.86 17.56
C VAL A 236 -14.16 -6.67 19.06
N ASN A 237 -15.31 -7.14 19.54
CA ASN A 237 -15.83 -6.91 20.89
C ASN A 237 -14.97 -7.56 22.00
N ASP A 238 -14.86 -6.89 23.15
CA ASP A 238 -13.98 -7.20 24.29
C ASP A 238 -14.41 -8.40 25.16
N GLY A 239 -15.34 -9.22 24.65
CA GLY A 239 -15.88 -10.38 25.34
C GLY A 239 -16.96 -10.08 26.40
N ARG A 240 -17.41 -8.82 26.57
CA ARG A 240 -18.46 -8.46 27.55
C ARG A 240 -19.87 -8.33 26.97
N SER A 241 -20.02 -8.27 25.66
CA SER A 241 -21.32 -8.34 24.98
C SER A 241 -21.36 -9.44 23.91
N LEU A 242 -22.55 -9.97 23.62
CA LEU A 242 -22.77 -11.21 22.84
C LEU A 242 -22.49 -11.08 21.33
N GLU A 243 -21.79 -10.03 20.90
CA GLU A 243 -21.60 -9.63 19.52
C GLU A 243 -20.12 -9.75 19.12
N GLY A 244 -19.67 -10.97 18.82
CA GLY A 244 -18.41 -11.21 18.10
C GLY A 244 -18.61 -11.18 16.58
N TRP A 245 -17.58 -11.52 15.81
CA TRP A 245 -17.63 -11.55 14.34
C TRP A 245 -17.92 -12.95 13.80
N THR A 246 -19.07 -13.11 13.15
CA THR A 246 -19.46 -14.37 12.53
C THR A 246 -19.05 -14.40 11.06
N LEU A 247 -18.32 -15.44 10.68
CA LEU A 247 -17.94 -15.73 9.30
C LEU A 247 -18.93 -16.73 8.72
N TYR A 248 -19.39 -16.46 7.49
CA TYR A 248 -20.37 -17.28 6.79
C TYR A 248 -19.78 -17.85 5.49
N ASP A 249 -20.28 -19.01 5.06
CA ASP A 249 -20.01 -19.52 3.71
C ASP A 249 -20.94 -18.85 2.67
N PHE A 250 -20.74 -19.22 1.40
CA PHE A 250 -21.55 -18.71 0.29
C PHE A 250 -23.02 -19.17 0.34
N GLU A 251 -23.35 -20.18 1.15
CA GLU A 251 -24.71 -20.68 1.39
C GLU A 251 -25.35 -20.04 2.63
N GLY A 252 -24.62 -19.18 3.35
CA GLY A 252 -25.08 -18.47 4.54
C GLY A 252 -24.98 -19.29 5.84
N HIS A 253 -24.26 -20.42 5.85
CA HIS A 253 -23.95 -21.15 7.08
C HIS A 253 -22.83 -20.47 7.86
N VAL A 254 -22.89 -20.52 9.18
CA VAL A 254 -21.79 -20.06 10.03
C VAL A 254 -20.63 -21.03 9.93
N VAL A 255 -19.48 -20.54 9.48
CA VAL A 255 -18.24 -21.33 9.32
C VAL A 255 -17.29 -21.10 10.50
N ALA A 256 -17.25 -19.88 11.02
CA ALA A 256 -16.41 -19.55 12.16
C ALA A 256 -16.97 -18.36 12.96
N TRP A 257 -16.61 -18.31 14.24
CA TRP A 257 -16.88 -17.15 15.09
C TRP A 257 -15.57 -16.65 15.71
N LEU A 258 -15.26 -15.38 15.44
CA LEU A 258 -14.10 -14.68 15.93
C LEU A 258 -14.49 -13.77 17.09
N THR A 259 -13.84 -13.98 18.23
CA THR A 259 -14.01 -13.15 19.43
C THR A 259 -12.65 -12.82 20.01
N LEU A 260 -12.50 -11.60 20.53
CA LEU A 260 -11.45 -11.28 21.49
C LEU A 260 -12.00 -11.59 22.89
N GLY A 261 -11.33 -12.50 23.60
CA GLY A 261 -11.83 -13.09 24.84
C GLY A 261 -11.01 -12.73 26.07
N ASP A 262 -11.73 -12.66 27.20
CA ASP A 262 -11.33 -12.44 28.61
C ASP A 262 -9.88 -12.01 28.86
N SER A 263 -9.72 -10.73 29.20
CA SER A 263 -8.54 -10.24 29.89
C SER A 263 -8.71 -10.44 31.39
N ASP A 264 -8.00 -11.39 31.98
CA ASP A 264 -7.51 -11.11 33.33
C ASP A 264 -6.39 -10.05 33.23
N GLN A 265 -5.76 -9.68 34.35
CA GLN A 265 -4.77 -8.58 34.37
C GLN A 265 -3.56 -8.81 33.44
N TYR A 266 -3.43 -9.96 32.77
CA TYR A 266 -2.19 -10.38 32.10
C TYR A 266 -2.35 -10.97 30.68
N THR A 267 -3.55 -11.19 30.15
CA THR A 267 -3.72 -11.95 28.89
C THR A 267 -4.79 -11.38 27.94
N THR A 268 -4.58 -11.52 26.62
CA THR A 268 -5.59 -11.30 25.58
C THR A 268 -5.75 -12.60 24.80
N HIS A 269 -6.98 -13.08 24.59
CA HIS A 269 -7.23 -14.32 23.85
C HIS A 269 -7.92 -14.04 22.52
N MET A 270 -7.53 -14.77 21.47
CA MET A 270 -8.28 -14.85 20.21
C MET A 270 -8.81 -16.27 20.04
N CYS A 271 -10.12 -16.38 19.89
CA CYS A 271 -10.80 -17.65 19.66
C CYS A 271 -11.30 -17.70 18.22
N LEU A 272 -10.95 -18.77 17.50
CA LEU A 272 -11.45 -19.12 16.18
C LEU A 272 -12.16 -20.47 16.32
N ASN A 273 -13.49 -20.42 16.42
CA ASN A 273 -14.28 -21.63 16.67
C ASN A 273 -15.02 -22.07 15.41
N SER A 274 -14.76 -23.30 14.94
CA SER A 274 -15.49 -23.94 13.84
C SER A 274 -16.84 -24.52 14.27
N VAL A 275 -17.11 -24.61 15.58
CA VAL A 275 -18.39 -25.06 16.15
C VAL A 275 -18.77 -24.14 17.31
N VAL A 276 -19.76 -23.27 17.09
CA VAL A 276 -20.32 -22.41 18.16
C VAL A 276 -21.31 -23.25 18.96
N SER A 277 -21.07 -23.45 20.25
CA SER A 277 -22.06 -24.07 21.15
C SER A 277 -23.34 -23.22 21.16
N GLN A 278 -24.53 -23.82 21.33
CA GLN A 278 -25.81 -23.09 21.36
C GLN A 278 -25.85 -22.00 22.44
N ASP A 279 -24.98 -22.11 23.46
CA ASP A 279 -24.84 -21.16 24.57
C ASP A 279 -23.80 -20.06 24.31
N LYS A 280 -23.23 -19.95 23.10
CA LYS A 280 -22.20 -18.97 22.72
C LYS A 280 -20.96 -19.00 23.62
N ASN A 281 -20.69 -20.13 24.27
CA ASN A 281 -19.52 -20.31 25.12
C ASN A 281 -18.34 -20.81 24.27
N ALA A 282 -17.20 -20.11 24.33
CA ALA A 282 -16.12 -20.26 23.36
C ALA A 282 -15.39 -21.62 23.43
N GLY A 283 -15.35 -22.30 24.59
CA GLY A 283 -14.63 -23.57 24.73
C GLY A 283 -13.12 -23.49 24.38
N GLY A 284 -12.36 -24.54 24.67
CA GLY A 284 -10.95 -24.65 24.23
C GLY A 284 -10.91 -25.17 22.79
N PRO A 285 -10.58 -24.32 21.81
CA PRO A 285 -9.19 -23.94 21.56
C PRO A 285 -9.05 -22.44 21.23
N CYS A 286 -8.85 -21.61 22.25
CA CYS A 286 -8.44 -20.21 22.05
C CYS A 286 -6.91 -20.10 21.99
N MET A 287 -6.38 -19.32 21.05
CA MET A 287 -4.97 -18.94 21.06
C MET A 287 -4.78 -17.81 22.09
N ALA A 288 -3.93 -18.07 23.08
CA ALA A 288 -3.53 -17.08 24.07
C ALA A 288 -2.36 -16.25 23.53
N PHE A 289 -2.52 -14.93 23.46
CA PHE A 289 -1.41 -14.02 23.26
C PHE A 289 -0.74 -13.76 24.61
N VAL A 290 0.30 -14.52 24.92
CA VAL A 290 1.02 -14.41 26.19
C VAL A 290 2.13 -13.36 26.04
N GLY A 291 1.94 -12.20 26.65
CA GLY A 291 3.05 -11.26 26.89
C GLY A 291 4.00 -11.80 27.95
N HIS A 292 5.29 -11.48 27.85
CA HIS A 292 6.26 -11.79 28.90
C HIS A 292 5.79 -11.17 30.24
N ARG A 293 6.13 -11.81 31.38
CA ARG A 293 5.59 -11.52 32.73
C ARG A 293 5.79 -10.09 33.27
N ASP A 294 6.34 -9.18 32.49
CA ASP A 294 6.40 -7.77 32.83
C ASP A 294 5.89 -6.93 31.65
N THR A 295 4.64 -6.51 31.81
CA THR A 295 4.01 -5.28 31.28
C THR A 295 3.42 -5.28 29.86
N HIS A 296 2.12 -4.94 29.79
CA HIS A 296 1.36 -4.41 28.63
C HIS A 296 1.02 -5.31 27.41
N SER A 297 0.57 -6.56 27.58
CA SER A 297 -0.01 -7.35 26.48
C SER A 297 -1.51 -7.09 26.25
N ARG A 298 -1.90 -5.82 26.19
CA ARG A 298 -3.22 -5.40 25.70
C ARG A 298 -3.04 -4.81 24.32
N LEU A 299 -3.86 -5.28 23.37
CA LEU A 299 -4.03 -4.58 22.11
C LEU A 299 -4.71 -3.25 22.43
N GLU A 300 -4.07 -2.15 22.07
CA GLU A 300 -4.71 -0.83 22.06
C GLU A 300 -5.84 -0.83 21.02
N SER A 301 -6.82 0.05 21.19
CA SER A 301 -7.97 0.15 20.26
C SER A 301 -7.54 0.37 18.80
N THR A 302 -6.37 1.00 18.62
CA THR A 302 -5.72 1.25 17.34
C THR A 302 -4.85 0.11 16.84
N ASP A 303 -4.59 -0.94 17.61
CA ASP A 303 -3.68 -1.99 17.13
C ASP A 303 -4.32 -2.79 16.00
N TRP A 304 -3.50 -3.12 15.01
CA TRP A 304 -3.91 -3.99 13.91
C TRP A 304 -3.76 -5.45 14.31
N VAL A 305 -4.80 -6.22 14.03
CA VAL A 305 -4.80 -7.68 14.18
C VAL A 305 -4.90 -8.29 12.79
N THR A 306 -3.97 -9.19 12.48
CA THR A 306 -3.96 -9.97 11.24
C THR A 306 -4.21 -11.43 11.57
N VAL A 307 -5.27 -12.00 10.98
CA VAL A 307 -5.55 -13.44 11.04
C VAL A 307 -5.23 -14.04 9.69
N VAL A 308 -4.29 -14.98 9.68
CA VAL A 308 -3.87 -15.70 8.47
C VAL A 308 -4.57 -17.05 8.43
N PHE A 309 -5.40 -17.26 7.41
CA PHE A 309 -6.02 -18.55 7.11
C PHE A 309 -5.15 -19.27 6.09
N SER A 310 -4.53 -20.39 6.47
CA SER A 310 -3.82 -21.26 5.54
C SER A 310 -4.77 -22.38 5.07
N SER A 311 -4.84 -22.64 3.76
CA SER A 311 -5.40 -23.90 3.29
C SER A 311 -4.45 -25.05 3.65
N SER A 312 -4.95 -26.09 4.31
CA SER A 312 -4.26 -27.39 4.39
C SER A 312 -4.62 -28.27 3.20
#